data_AF-A0A376GYB9-F1
#
_entry.id   AF-A0A376GYB9-F1
#
_cell.length_a   1.000
_cell.length_b   1.000
_cell.length_c   1.000
_cell.angle_alpha   90.00
_cell.angle_beta   90.00
_cell.angle_gamma   90.00
#
_symmetry.space_group_name_H-M   'P 1'
#
loop_
_entity.id
_entity.type
_entity.pdbx_description
1 polymer ?
#
loop_
_entity_poly.entity_id
_entity_poly.type
_entity_poly.pdbx_seq_one_letter_code
_entity_poly.pdbx_strand_id
1 'polypeptide(L)'
;MFADGEVFQSLLNTLIYAVVSIPSIVVLSLLVAVLMNRKVKGLSIYRTIYFLPVVAAPSAVAMIWRWMFNNDYGLINNMLAKIGLDGPAWLTDPSIAIYSIIIVGVWSAIGYNMVLLLAGL
;
A
#
# COMPACT_ATOMS: atom_id res chain seq x y z
N MET A 1 -1.53 9.93 -30.24
CA MET A 1 -2.37 10.27 -29.06
C MET A 1 -3.39 9.17 -28.74
N PHE A 2 -4.54 9.03 -29.43
CA PHE A 2 -5.52 7.96 -29.10
C PHE A 2 -5.23 6.58 -29.73
N ALA A 3 -4.25 6.48 -30.64
CA ALA A 3 -3.83 5.24 -31.29
C ALA A 3 -2.45 4.73 -30.81
N ASP A 4 -1.85 5.38 -29.81
CA ASP A 4 -0.59 4.94 -29.22
C ASP A 4 -0.83 3.80 -28.24
N GLY A 5 -0.25 2.63 -28.52
CA GLY A 5 -0.34 1.46 -27.65
C GLY A 5 0.14 1.75 -26.22
N GLU A 6 1.09 2.66 -26.05
CA GLU A 6 1.59 3.08 -24.73
C GLU A 6 0.56 3.85 -23.90
N VAL A 7 -0.28 4.67 -24.54
CA VAL A 7 -1.35 5.41 -23.86
C VAL A 7 -2.41 4.43 -23.38
N PHE A 8 -2.79 3.47 -24.22
CA PHE A 8 -3.74 2.43 -23.84
C PHE A 8 -3.20 1.56 -22.69
N GLN A 9 -1.92 1.16 -22.74
CA GLN A 9 -1.29 0.39 -21.67
C GLN A 9 -1.23 1.18 -20.35
N SER A 10 -0.91 2.47 -20.40
CA SER A 10 -0.86 3.34 -19.21
C SER A 10 -2.24 3.52 -18.57
N LEU A 11 -3.28 3.68 -19.41
CA LEU A 11 -4.67 3.72 -18.97
C LEU A 11 -5.08 2.40 -18.33
N LEU A 12 -4.74 1.26 -18.95
CA LEU A 12 -5.03 -0.05 -18.41
C LEU A 12 -4.35 -0.28 -17.06
N ASN A 13 -3.07 0.08 -16.93
CA ASN A 13 -2.34 -0.01 -15.66
C ASN A 13 -2.98 0.86 -14.57
N THR A 14 -3.42 2.08 -14.92
CA THR A 14 -4.11 2.97 -13.99
C THR A 14 -5.47 2.40 -13.58
N LEU A 15 -6.19 1.78 -14.51
CA LEU A 15 -7.48 1.15 -14.25
C LEU A 15 -7.31 -0.09 -13.35
N ILE A 16 -6.32 -0.94 -13.61
CA ILE A 16 -5.97 -2.07 -12.74
C ILE A 16 -5.60 -1.55 -11.34
N TYR A 17 -4.74 -0.53 -11.26
CA TYR A 17 -4.39 0.09 -9.99
C TYR A 17 -5.63 0.56 -9.23
N ALA A 18 -6.54 1.30 -9.88
CA ALA A 18 -7.74 1.83 -9.24
C ALA A 18 -8.70 0.71 -8.79
N VAL A 19 -8.98 -0.25 -9.67
CA VAL A 19 -9.92 -1.36 -9.40
C VAL A 19 -9.42 -2.27 -8.29
N VAL A 20 -8.12 -2.44 -8.12
CA VAL A 20 -7.56 -3.27 -7.04
C VAL A 20 -7.35 -2.46 -5.76
N SER A 21 -6.76 -1.26 -5.86
CA SER A 21 -6.41 -0.47 -4.68
C SER A 21 -7.65 0.06 -3.95
N ILE A 22 -8.67 0.56 -4.65
CA ILE A 22 -9.83 1.19 -4.01
C ILE A 22 -10.60 0.18 -3.15
N PRO A 23 -11.02 -1.00 -3.64
CA PRO A 23 -11.70 -1.99 -2.80
C PRO A 23 -10.80 -2.47 -1.67
N SER A 24 -9.50 -2.66 -1.91
CA SER A 24 -8.55 -3.08 -0.88
C SER A 24 -8.47 -2.06 0.25
N ILE A 25 -8.41 -0.76 -0.07
CA ILE A 25 -8.42 0.34 0.91
C ILE A 25 -9.72 0.29 1.71
N VAL A 26 -10.88 0.24 1.04
CA VAL A 26 -12.18 0.26 1.71
C VAL A 26 -12.33 -0.93 2.66
N VAL A 27 -12.04 -2.15 2.18
CA VAL A 27 -12.17 -3.37 2.97
C VAL A 27 -11.21 -3.34 4.17
N LEU A 28 -9.94 -3.01 3.96
CA LEU A 28 -8.95 -3.00 5.04
C LEU A 28 -9.22 -1.87 6.05
N SER A 29 -9.55 -0.66 5.58
CA SER A 29 -9.93 0.44 6.46
C SER A 29 -11.19 0.14 7.27
N LEU A 30 -12.20 -0.48 6.66
CA LEU A 30 -13.42 -0.87 7.37
C LEU A 30 -13.14 -1.95 8.42
N LEU A 31 -12.35 -2.98 8.07
CA LEU A 31 -11.96 -4.03 9.01
C LEU A 31 -11.25 -3.44 10.23
N VAL A 32 -10.28 -2.55 10.02
CA VAL A 32 -9.58 -1.90 11.13
C VAL A 32 -10.51 -0.95 11.89
N ALA A 33 -11.37 -0.19 11.21
CA ALA A 33 -12.33 0.71 11.87
C ALA A 33 -13.30 -0.06 12.79
N VAL A 34 -13.86 -1.17 12.33
CA VAL A 34 -14.74 -2.03 13.14
C VAL A 34 -14.00 -2.63 14.33
N LEU A 35 -12.75 -3.08 14.13
CA LEU A 35 -11.91 -3.55 15.24
C LEU A 35 -11.67 -2.47 16.29
N MET A 36 -11.48 -1.22 15.86
CA MET A 36 -11.27 -0.07 16.73
C MET A 36 -12.55 0.52 17.33
N ASN A 37 -13.73 0.24 16.78
CA ASN A 37 -15.01 0.68 17.32
C ASN A 37 -15.41 -0.07 18.61
N ARG A 38 -14.85 -1.26 18.82
CA ARG A 38 -14.98 -1.96 20.11
C ARG A 38 -14.25 -1.15 21.19
N LYS A 39 -14.61 -1.32 22.47
CA LYS A 39 -13.89 -0.70 23.61
C LYS A 39 -12.46 -1.26 23.75
N VAL A 40 -11.60 -1.00 22.78
CA VAL A 40 -10.21 -1.46 22.74
C VAL A 40 -9.40 -0.58 23.69
N LYS A 41 -8.80 -1.19 24.71
CA LYS A 41 -7.83 -0.50 25.58
C LYS A 41 -6.63 -0.07 24.72
N GLY A 42 -6.21 1.19 24.83
CA GLY A 42 -5.07 1.72 24.06
C GLY A 42 -5.40 2.36 22.72
N LEU A 43 -6.67 2.74 22.48
CA LEU A 43 -7.15 3.35 21.23
C LEU A 43 -6.27 4.50 20.69
N SER A 44 -5.68 5.31 21.57
CA SER A 44 -4.77 6.41 21.21
C SER A 44 -3.49 5.91 20.51
N ILE A 45 -2.88 4.83 21.01
CA ILE A 45 -1.65 4.27 20.43
C ILE A 45 -1.91 3.71 19.03
N TYR A 46 -3.01 2.95 18.88
CA TYR A 46 -3.41 2.40 17.59
C TYR A 46 -3.65 3.52 16.56
N ARG A 47 -4.37 4.58 16.93
CA ARG A 47 -4.58 5.73 16.05
C ARG A 47 -3.25 6.33 15.60
N THR A 48 -2.29 6.52 16.49
CA THR A 48 -0.96 7.06 16.14
C THR A 48 -0.23 6.19 15.12
N ILE A 49 -0.19 4.87 15.30
CA ILE A 49 0.50 3.94 14.40
C ILE A 49 -0.13 3.98 13.00
N TYR A 50 -1.46 3.91 12.93
CA TYR A 50 -2.16 3.92 11.64
C TYR A 50 -2.14 5.29 10.96
N PHE A 51 -2.00 6.38 11.71
CA PHE A 51 -1.94 7.73 11.14
C PHE A 51 -0.54 8.14 10.71
N LEU A 52 0.51 7.51 11.24
CA LEU A 52 1.90 7.74 10.89
C LEU A 52 2.17 7.80 9.36
N PRO A 53 1.69 6.87 8.52
CA PRO A 53 1.89 6.95 7.07
C PRO A 53 1.26 8.17 6.41
N VAL A 54 0.16 8.71 6.97
CA VAL A 54 -0.57 9.85 6.40
C VAL A 54 0.16 11.17 6.62
N VAL A 55 0.93 11.26 7.71
CA VAL A 55 1.68 12.48 8.08
C VAL A 55 3.01 12.57 7.34
N ALA A 56 3.56 11.44 6.88
CA ALA A 56 4.82 11.40 6.16
C ALA A 56 4.68 11.99 4.74
N ALA A 57 5.70 12.73 4.28
CA ALA A 57 5.72 13.25 2.92
C ALA A 57 5.69 12.11 1.89
N PRO A 58 4.84 12.17 0.84
CA PRO A 58 4.74 11.09 -0.15
C PRO A 58 6.08 10.73 -0.80
N SER A 59 6.95 11.71 -1.02
CA SER A 59 8.31 11.50 -1.55
C SER A 59 9.20 10.70 -0.60
N ALA A 60 9.15 10.98 0.70
CA ALA A 60 9.92 10.24 1.71
C ALA A 60 9.41 8.78 1.82
N VAL A 61 8.10 8.59 1.81
CA VAL A 61 7.47 7.27 1.78
C VAL A 61 7.94 6.49 0.55
N ALA A 62 7.91 7.11 -0.64
CA ALA A 62 8.38 6.48 -1.86
C ALA A 62 9.86 6.08 -1.81
N MET A 63 10.73 6.91 -1.22
CA MET A 63 12.15 6.59 -1.05
C MET A 63 12.37 5.37 -0.14
N ILE A 64 11.67 5.31 0.99
CA ILE A 64 11.77 4.20 1.94
C ILE A 64 11.29 2.90 1.27
N TRP A 65 10.13 2.93 0.64
CA TRP A 65 9.59 1.74 -0.05
C TRP A 65 10.46 1.32 -1.23
N ARG A 66 11.04 2.27 -1.98
CA ARG A 66 12.00 1.96 -3.05
C ARG A 66 13.23 1.21 -2.50
N TRP A 67 13.73 1.62 -1.34
CA TRP A 67 14.81 0.90 -0.66
C TRP A 67 14.34 -0.48 -0.18
N MET A 68 13.16 -0.58 0.44
CA MET A 68 12.62 -1.85 0.94
C MET A 68 12.40 -2.90 -0.16
N PHE A 69 11.93 -2.46 -1.34
CA PHE A 69 11.71 -3.29 -2.52
C PHE A 69 12.96 -3.47 -3.40
N ASN A 70 14.11 -2.97 -2.99
CA ASN A 70 15.34 -3.17 -3.77
C ASN A 70 15.70 -4.66 -3.84
N ASN A 71 16.13 -5.12 -5.02
CA ASN A 71 16.39 -6.54 -5.24
C ASN A 71 17.68 -7.03 -4.58
N ASP A 72 18.71 -6.18 -4.50
CA ASP A 72 20.06 -6.55 -4.06
C ASP A 72 20.23 -6.39 -2.55
N TYR A 73 19.68 -5.31 -1.98
CA TYR A 73 19.85 -4.96 -0.56
C TYR A 73 18.53 -4.60 0.15
N GLY A 74 17.38 -4.88 -0.48
CA GLY A 74 16.08 -4.53 0.09
C GLY A 74 15.70 -5.39 1.28
N LEU A 75 15.04 -4.77 2.25
CA LEU A 75 14.59 -5.46 3.47
C LEU A 75 13.63 -6.62 3.15
N ILE A 76 12.73 -6.45 2.17
CA ILE A 76 11.69 -7.43 1.85
C ILE A 76 12.32 -8.71 1.29
N ASN A 77 13.22 -8.61 0.32
CA ASN A 77 13.91 -9.78 -0.24
C ASN A 77 14.80 -10.46 0.80
N ASN A 78 15.47 -9.69 1.66
CA ASN A 78 16.23 -10.26 2.77
C ASN A 78 15.35 -11.04 3.76
N MET A 79 14.12 -10.58 4.01
CA MET A 79 13.16 -11.31 4.85
C MET A 79 12.63 -12.57 4.16
N LEU A 80 12.37 -12.52 2.85
CA LEU A 80 11.96 -13.70 2.07
C LEU A 80 13.07 -14.76 2.00
N ALA A 81 14.32 -14.33 1.82
CA ALA A 81 15.48 -15.22 1.78
C ALA A 81 15.67 -15.98 3.11
N LYS A 82 15.36 -15.35 4.25
CA LYS A 82 15.42 -16.00 5.58
C LYS A 82 14.43 -17.17 5.73
N ILE A 83 13.33 -17.15 4.97
CA ILE A 83 12.35 -18.25 4.95
C ILE A 83 12.53 -19.16 3.71
N GLY A 84 13.64 -19.03 2.99
CA GLY A 84 14.01 -19.87 1.86
C GLY A 84 13.32 -19.51 0.54
N LEU A 85 12.78 -18.30 0.41
CA LEU A 85 12.12 -17.82 -0.80
C LEU A 85 12.99 -16.78 -1.52
N ASP A 86 13.22 -16.99 -2.82
CA ASP A 86 13.81 -15.95 -3.67
C ASP A 86 12.75 -14.89 -3.98
N GLY A 87 13.01 -13.66 -3.52
CA GLY A 87 12.10 -12.55 -3.69
C GLY A 87 12.06 -12.05 -5.14
N PRO A 88 10.88 -11.66 -5.66
CA PRO A 88 10.74 -11.20 -7.03
C PRO A 88 11.41 -9.85 -7.26
N ALA A 89 11.52 -9.47 -8.53
CA ALA A 89 12.07 -8.19 -8.94
C ALA A 89 11.02 -7.06 -8.81
N TRP A 90 10.66 -6.69 -7.58
CA TRP A 90 9.48 -5.89 -7.22
C TRP A 90 9.23 -4.64 -8.05
N LEU A 91 10.27 -3.88 -8.43
CA LEU A 91 10.12 -2.61 -9.16
C LEU A 91 10.48 -2.71 -10.64
N THR A 92 11.17 -3.76 -11.04
CA THR A 92 11.74 -3.91 -12.39
C THR A 92 11.01 -4.95 -13.23
N ASP A 93 10.34 -5.91 -12.61
CA ASP A 93 9.45 -6.83 -13.31
C ASP A 93 8.09 -6.16 -13.57
N PRO A 94 7.69 -5.93 -14.84
CA PRO A 94 6.42 -5.28 -15.17
C PRO A 94 5.19 -6.01 -14.63
N SER A 95 5.27 -7.33 -14.45
CA SER A 95 4.16 -8.13 -13.93
C SER A 95 3.96 -7.94 -12.42
N ILE A 96 5.00 -7.52 -11.70
CA ILE A 96 5.00 -7.40 -10.23
C ILE A 96 4.99 -5.93 -9.78
N ALA A 97 5.58 -5.03 -10.57
CA ALA A 97 5.71 -3.61 -10.27
C ALA A 97 4.38 -2.93 -9.93
N ILE A 98 3.31 -3.26 -10.66
CA ILE A 98 1.99 -2.69 -10.38
C ILE A 98 1.50 -3.08 -8.98
N TYR A 99 1.73 -4.32 -8.55
CA TYR A 99 1.34 -4.79 -7.23
C TYR A 99 2.16 -4.16 -6.11
N SER A 100 3.47 -3.95 -6.32
CA SER A 100 4.30 -3.19 -5.39
C SER A 100 3.77 -1.77 -5.16
N ILE A 101 3.37 -1.08 -6.22
CA ILE A 101 2.80 0.27 -6.12
C ILE A 101 1.43 0.23 -5.43
N ILE A 102 0.58 -0.76 -5.74
CA ILE A 102 -0.71 -0.96 -5.07
C ILE A 102 -0.51 -1.16 -3.56
N ILE A 103 0.44 -2.00 -3.14
CA ILE A 103 0.71 -2.26 -1.72
C ILE A 103 1.04 -0.96 -0.98
N VAL A 104 1.93 -0.14 -1.54
CA VAL A 104 2.30 1.16 -0.94
C VAL A 104 1.11 2.10 -0.87
N GLY A 105 0.36 2.23 -1.98
CA GLY A 105 -0.80 3.11 -2.05
C GLY A 105 -1.89 2.72 -1.04
N VAL A 106 -2.19 1.42 -0.95
CA VAL A 106 -3.15 0.87 0.02
C VAL A 106 -2.68 1.13 1.44
N TRP A 107 -1.43 0.79 1.76
CA TRP A 107 -0.85 1.02 3.09
C TRP A 107 -0.91 2.49 3.51
N SER A 108 -0.58 3.42 2.61
CA SER A 108 -0.63 4.86 2.87
C SER A 108 -2.05 5.39 3.06
N ALA A 109 -3.04 4.80 2.38
CA ALA A 109 -4.42 5.28 2.41
C ALA A 109 -5.25 4.71 3.56
N ILE A 110 -4.90 3.54 4.12
CA ILE A 110 -5.71 2.87 5.15
C ILE A 110 -5.93 3.76 6.38
N GLY A 111 -4.87 4.44 6.82
CA GLY A 111 -4.86 5.23 8.06
C GLY A 111 -5.94 6.32 8.09
N TYR A 112 -5.98 7.13 7.03
CA TYR A 112 -6.96 8.22 6.92
C TYR A 112 -8.38 7.69 6.75
N ASN A 113 -8.59 6.74 5.84
CA ASN A 113 -9.91 6.19 5.53
C ASN A 113 -10.53 5.45 6.72
N MET A 114 -9.71 4.80 7.55
CA MET A 114 -10.18 4.16 8.78
C MET A 114 -10.76 5.18 9.77
N VAL A 115 -10.11 6.31 9.98
CA VAL A 115 -10.61 7.36 10.89
C VAL A 115 -11.93 7.93 10.38
N LEU A 116 -12.01 8.15 9.06
CA LEU A 116 -13.23 8.61 8.40
C LEU A 116 -14.38 7.61 8.58
N LEU A 117 -14.14 6.31 8.34
CA LEU A 117 -15.16 5.27 8.52
C LEU A 117 -15.54 5.06 9.99
N LEU A 118 -14.58 5.15 10.91
CA LEU A 118 -14.82 5.06 12.35
C LEU A 118 -15.71 6.20 12.85
N ALA A 119 -15.62 7.39 12.27
CA ALA A 119 -16.49 8.52 12.63
C ALA A 119 -17.95 8.33 12.17
N GLY A 120 -18.19 7.47 11.17
CA GLY A 120 -19.53 7.14 10.68
C GLY A 120 -20.15 5.88 11.30
N LEU A 121 -19.38 5.11 12.09
CA LEU A 121 -19.81 3.90 12.83
C LEU A 121 -20.23 4.23 14.26
#